data_AF-A0A6V7Y918-F1
#
_entry.id   AF-A0A6V7Y918-F1
#
_cell.length_a   1.000
_cell.length_b   1.000
_cell.length_c   1.000
_cell.angle_alpha   90.00
_cell.angle_beta   90.00
_cell.angle_gamma   90.00
#
_symmetry.space_group_name_H-M   'P 1'
#
loop_
_entity.id
_entity.type
_entity.pdbx_description
1 polymer ?
#
loop_
_entity_poly.entity_id
_entity_poly.type
_entity_poly.pdbx_seq_one_letter_code
_entity_poly.pdbx_strand_id
1 'polypeptide(L)'
;AMKKVVRSSGCTLLYTDTDSIIYAHPEDQNPLQLGPHLGQFTDEYPHHNILEFCSGGAKQYGLKLQKKVEASAEYEIRVKSPGLNIKL
;
A
#
# COMPACT_ATOMS: atom_id res chain seq x y z
N ALA A 1 -0.53 -3.20 -14.52
CA ALA A 1 -0.73 -2.21 -13.43
C ALA A 1 0.44 -1.24 -13.28
N MET A 2 1.66 -1.71 -13.02
CA MET A 2 2.85 -0.86 -12.79
C MET A 2 3.04 0.26 -13.84
N LYS A 3 3.02 -0.08 -15.14
CA LYS A 3 3.15 0.92 -16.22
C LYS A 3 2.07 2.02 -16.19
N LYS A 4 0.88 1.70 -15.66
CA LYS A 4 -0.23 2.67 -15.54
C LYS A 4 0.07 3.66 -14.43
N VAL A 5 0.47 3.17 -13.24
CA VAL A 5 0.86 4.01 -12.10
C VAL A 5 2.00 4.95 -12.45
N VAL A 6 3.07 4.45 -13.08
CA VAL A 6 4.25 5.26 -13.44
C VAL A 6 3.93 6.36 -14.47
N ARG A 7 2.88 6.18 -15.28
CA ARG A 7 2.48 7.13 -16.32
C ARG A 7 1.42 8.12 -15.87
N SER A 8 0.80 7.90 -14.72
CA SER A 8 -0.23 8.78 -14.18
C SER A 8 0.41 9.99 -13.48
N SER A 9 -0.06 11.19 -13.78
CA SER A 9 0.48 12.42 -13.18
C SER A 9 0.28 12.43 -11.67
N GLY A 10 1.31 12.83 -10.93
CA GLY A 10 1.26 12.90 -9.46
C GLY A 10 1.29 11.53 -8.76
N CYS A 11 1.41 10.43 -9.50
CA CYS A 11 1.57 9.10 -8.92
C CYS A 11 3.06 8.76 -8.75
N THR A 12 3.41 8.14 -7.63
CA THR A 12 4.77 7.65 -7.35
C THR A 12 4.71 6.18 -7.00
N LEU A 13 5.38 5.33 -7.77
CA LEU A 13 5.53 3.92 -7.46
C LEU A 13 6.55 3.75 -6.32
N LEU A 14 6.14 3.12 -5.21
CA LEU A 14 6.99 2.90 -4.04
C LEU A 14 7.54 1.47 -4.01
N TYR A 15 6.71 0.49 -4.37
CA TYR A 15 7.08 -0.93 -4.34
C TYR A 15 6.23 -1.74 -5.33
N THR A 16 6.80 -2.82 -5.85
CA THR A 16 6.09 -3.81 -6.65
C THR A 16 6.66 -5.20 -6.38
N ASP A 17 5.79 -6.18 -6.33
CA ASP A 17 6.12 -7.62 -6.34
C ASP A 17 5.21 -8.32 -7.37
N THR A 18 5.18 -9.65 -7.32
CA THR A 18 4.45 -10.54 -8.21
C THR A 18 2.96 -10.22 -8.27
N ASP A 19 2.35 -9.94 -7.12
CA ASP A 19 0.90 -9.74 -6.96
C ASP A 19 0.53 -8.49 -6.14
N SER A 20 1.52 -7.71 -5.69
CA SER A 20 1.30 -6.51 -4.87
C SER A 20 1.99 -5.27 -5.45
N ILE A 21 1.36 -4.12 -5.26
CA ILE A 21 1.87 -2.82 -5.67
C ILE A 21 1.58 -1.80 -4.57
N ILE A 22 2.57 -1.01 -4.19
CA ILE A 22 2.43 0.10 -3.24
C ILE A 22 2.83 1.37 -3.99
N TYR A 23 1.94 2.35 -3.97
CA TYR A 23 2.15 3.61 -4.69
C TYR A 23 1.40 4.74 -3.99
N ALA A 24 1.92 5.95 -4.15
CA ALA A 24 1.25 7.18 -3.75
C ALA A 24 0.50 7.76 -4.95
N HIS A 25 -0.67 8.34 -4.71
CA HIS A 25 -1.47 9.05 -5.70
C HIS A 25 -2.25 10.19 -5.03
N PRO A 26 -2.70 11.23 -5.77
CA PRO A 26 -3.62 12.24 -5.24
C PRO A 26 -4.96 11.61 -4.84
N GLU A 27 -5.61 12.11 -3.78
CA GLU A 27 -6.82 11.49 -3.18
C GLU A 27 -7.92 11.19 -4.23
N ASP A 28 -8.18 12.12 -5.15
CA ASP A 28 -9.22 12.00 -6.17
C ASP A 28 -8.75 11.30 -7.47
N GLN A 29 -7.50 10.83 -7.52
CA GLN A 29 -6.88 10.31 -8.75
C GLN A 29 -6.22 8.96 -8.51
N ASN A 30 -7.00 7.96 -8.11
CA ASN A 30 -6.52 6.58 -8.11
C ASN A 30 -6.36 6.06 -9.57
N PRO A 31 -5.13 5.76 -10.04
CA PRO A 31 -4.88 5.28 -11.39
C PRO A 31 -5.35 3.83 -11.63
N LEU A 32 -5.56 3.03 -10.58
CA LEU A 32 -5.96 1.62 -10.68
C LEU A 32 -7.44 1.45 -10.34
N GLN A 33 -8.12 0.62 -11.14
CA GLN A 33 -9.47 0.18 -10.81
C GLN A 33 -9.39 -1.02 -9.88
N LEU A 34 -10.08 -0.92 -8.74
CA LEU A 34 -10.20 -1.99 -7.77
C LEU A 34 -11.46 -2.81 -8.03
N GLY A 35 -11.46 -4.09 -7.67
CA GLY A 35 -12.67 -4.90 -7.75
C GLY A 35 -12.51 -6.33 -7.19
N PRO A 36 -13.64 -7.06 -7.03
CA PRO A 36 -13.66 -8.35 -6.34
C PRO A 36 -13.36 -9.56 -7.24
N HIS A 37 -13.20 -9.37 -8.55
CA HIS A 37 -13.05 -10.47 -9.51
C HIS A 37 -11.60 -10.92 -9.68
N LEU A 38 -11.42 -12.17 -10.13
CA LEU A 38 -10.09 -12.73 -10.39
C LEU A 38 -9.31 -11.85 -11.39
N GLY A 39 -8.08 -11.50 -11.02
CA GLY A 39 -7.20 -10.65 -11.82
C GLY A 39 -7.38 -9.14 -11.58
N GLN A 40 -8.32 -8.73 -10.72
CA GLN A 40 -8.46 -7.35 -10.28
C GLN A 40 -7.62 -7.08 -9.02
N PHE A 41 -7.18 -5.83 -8.86
CA PHE A 41 -6.52 -5.40 -7.63
C PHE A 41 -7.57 -5.17 -6.54
N THR A 42 -7.24 -5.56 -5.32
CA THR A 42 -8.00 -5.25 -4.12
C THR A 42 -7.23 -4.28 -3.24
N ASP A 43 -7.93 -3.49 -2.44
CA ASP A 43 -7.30 -2.70 -1.38
C ASP A 43 -6.98 -3.63 -0.21
N GLU A 44 -5.69 -3.77 0.13
CA GLU A 44 -5.23 -4.59 1.24
C GLU A 44 -5.54 -3.92 2.61
N TYR A 45 -5.69 -2.60 2.63
CA TYR A 45 -5.82 -1.78 3.85
C TYR A 45 -7.04 -0.84 3.81
N PRO A 46 -8.27 -1.32 3.55
CA PRO A 46 -9.43 -0.46 3.31
C PRO A 46 -9.79 0.46 4.47
N HIS A 47 -9.50 0.03 5.71
CA HIS A 47 -9.81 0.75 6.94
C HIS A 47 -8.64 1.58 7.49
N HIS A 48 -7.50 1.61 6.79
CA HIS A 48 -6.31 2.31 7.25
C HIS A 48 -5.81 3.30 6.19
N ASN A 49 -5.15 4.35 6.66
CA ASN A 49 -4.31 5.22 5.86
C ASN A 49 -2.85 4.80 6.05
N ILE A 50 -2.13 4.61 4.95
CA ILE A 50 -0.67 4.40 4.99
C ILE A 50 -0.04 5.78 5.16
N LEU A 51 0.52 6.05 6.34
CA LEU A 51 1.18 7.32 6.65
C LEU A 51 2.64 7.33 6.21
N GLU A 52 3.33 6.21 6.40
CA GLU A 52 4.74 6.08 6.08
C GLU A 52 5.02 4.70 5.48
N PHE A 53 5.91 4.69 4.48
CA PHE A 53 6.44 3.50 3.84
C PHE A 53 7.96 3.50 3.96
N CYS A 54 8.53 2.39 4.42
CA CYS A 54 9.97 2.18 4.46
C CYS A 54 10.33 0.89 3.73
N SER A 55 11.26 0.96 2.77
CA SER A 55 11.75 -0.21 2.04
C SER A 55 13.06 -0.69 2.66
N GLY A 56 13.09 -1.96 3.07
CA GLY A 56 14.30 -2.67 3.47
C GLY A 56 14.98 -3.42 2.32
N GLY A 57 14.31 -3.53 1.16
CA GLY A 57 14.79 -4.25 -0.01
C GLY A 57 13.69 -5.06 -0.70
N ALA A 58 14.09 -5.97 -1.59
CA ALA A 58 13.14 -6.87 -2.25
C ALA A 58 12.40 -7.71 -1.21
N LYS A 59 11.05 -7.70 -1.25
CA LYS A 59 10.17 -8.42 -0.32
C LYS A 59 10.29 -7.99 1.15
N GLN A 60 10.93 -6.85 1.42
CA GLN A 60 11.15 -6.35 2.77
C GLN A 60 10.66 -4.90 2.87
N TYR A 61 9.56 -4.67 3.59
CA TYR A 61 9.03 -3.33 3.78
C TYR A 61 8.28 -3.17 5.11
N GLY A 62 8.25 -1.93 5.59
CA GLY A 62 7.50 -1.47 6.75
C GLY A 62 6.41 -0.48 6.34
N LEU A 63 5.23 -0.60 6.96
CA LEU A 63 4.11 0.33 6.82
C LEU A 63 3.73 0.87 8.20
N LYS A 64 3.54 2.18 8.30
CA LYS A 64 2.85 2.80 9.43
C LYS A 64 1.42 3.10 9.02
N LEU A 65 0.47 2.47 9.69
CA LEU A 65 -0.95 2.53 9.38
C LEU A 65 -1.69 3.31 10.46
N GLN A 66 -2.63 4.16 10.05
CA GLN A 66 -3.58 4.83 10.94
C GLN A 66 -5.00 4.39 10.60
N LYS A 67 -5.81 4.01 11.59
CA LYS A 67 -7.22 3.67 11.36
C LYS A 67 -8.01 4.90 10.90
N LYS A 68 -8.91 4.72 9.93
CA LYS A 68 -9.77 5.82 9.41
C LYS A 68 -10.89 6.25 10.37
N VAL A 69 -11.37 5.32 11.21
CA VAL A 69 -12.60 5.51 12.01
C VAL A 69 -12.30 6.05 13.42
N GLU A 70 -11.10 5.80 13.93
CA GLU A 70 -10.66 6.28 15.24
C GLU A 70 -9.56 7.32 15.01
N ALA A 71 -9.88 8.60 15.24
CA ALA A 71 -8.87 9.66 15.32
C ALA A 71 -8.01 9.56 16.59
N SER A 72 -8.11 8.45 17.35
CA SER A 72 -7.13 8.15 18.40
C SER A 72 -5.78 7.91 17.73
N ALA A 73 -4.70 8.35 18.37
CA ALA A 73 -3.34 8.24 17.86
C ALA A 73 -2.80 6.79 17.87
N GLU A 74 -3.67 5.81 17.63
CA GLU A 74 -3.30 4.40 17.50
C GLU A 74 -2.71 4.17 16.11
N TYR A 75 -1.42 3.87 16.10
CA TYR A 75 -0.71 3.46 14.90
C TYR A 75 -0.49 1.95 14.94
N GLU A 76 -0.72 1.30 13.81
CA GLU A 76 -0.35 -0.10 13.59
C GLU A 76 0.90 -0.12 12.70
N ILE A 77 1.98 -0.75 13.16
CA ILE A 77 3.18 -0.91 12.33
C ILE A 77 3.17 -2.32 11.77
N ARG A 78 3.27 -2.44 10.44
CA ARG A 78 3.42 -3.74 9.77
C ARG A 78 4.79 -3.85 9.14
N VAL A 79 5.51 -4.90 9.49
CA VAL A 79 6.78 -5.26 8.84
C VAL A 79 6.58 -6.58 8.10
N LYS A 80 6.83 -6.56 6.79
CA LYS A 80 6.82 -7.76 5.94
C LYS A 80 8.24 -8.08 5.50
N SER A 81 8.62 -9.34 5.64
CA SER A 81 9.86 -9.92 5.12
C SER A 81 9.68 -11.41 4.85
N PRO A 82 10.52 -12.05 4.02
CA PRO A 82 10.43 -13.50 3.79
C PRO A 82 10.56 -14.27 5.11
N GLY A 83 9.51 -14.99 5.50
CA GLY A 83 9.47 -15.76 6.74
C GLY A 83 9.07 -14.99 8.00
N LEU A 84 8.74 -13.69 7.90
CA LEU A 84 8.39 -12.89 9.07
C LEU A 84 7.40 -11.77 8.71
N ASN A 85 6.22 -11.83 9.35
CA ASN A 85 5.19 -10.80 9.31
C ASN A 85 4.92 -10.36 10.75
N ILE A 86 5.35 -9.14 11.10
CA ILE A 86 5.14 -8.58 12.44
C ILE A 86 4.11 -7.46 12.35
N LYS A 87 3.17 -7.48 13.28
CA LYS A 87 2.27 -6.37 13.60
C LYS A 87 2.63 -5.87 14.99
N LEU A 88 3.04 -4.60 15.10
CA LEU A 88 3.34 -3.91 16.36
C LEU A 88 2.24 -2.91 16.68
#